data_AF-A0A6B3GHK9-F1
#
_entry.id   AF-A0A6B3GHK9-F1
#
_cell.length_a   1.000
_cell.length_b   1.000
_cell.length_c   1.000
_cell.angle_alpha   90.00
_cell.angle_beta   90.00
_cell.angle_gamma   90.00
#
_symmetry.space_group_name_H-M   'P 1'
#
loop_
_entity.id
_entity.type
_entity.pdbx_description
1 polymer ?
#
loop_
_entity_poly.entity_id
_entity_poly.type
_entity_poly.pdbx_seq_one_letter_code
_entity_poly.pdbx_strand_id
1 'polypeptide(L)' 'MNTPASPTPPASSAPVRLLIVDDDPLVRAGLTLMLGGDQGIDIVGEGADGVE' A
#
# COMPACT_ATOMS: atom_id res chain seq x y z
N MET A 1 -5.95 15.54 40.73
CA MET A 1 -5.99 16.27 39.44
C MET A 1 -5.24 15.41 38.44
N ASN A 2 -5.95 14.66 37.61
CA ASN A 2 -5.35 13.87 36.54
C ASN A 2 -5.78 14.52 35.24
N THR A 3 -4.86 15.20 34.58
CA THR A 3 -5.08 15.79 33.27
C THR A 3 -5.21 14.65 32.24
N PRO A 4 -6.27 14.57 31.42
CA PRO A 4 -6.32 13.59 30.35
C PRO A 4 -5.24 13.93 29.31
N ALA A 5 -4.44 12.93 28.93
CA ALA A 5 -3.45 13.06 27.87
C ALA A 5 -4.16 13.47 26.56
N SER A 6 -3.65 14.50 25.88
CA SER A 6 -4.14 14.91 24.57
C SER A 6 -3.94 13.78 23.55
N PRO A 7 -4.90 13.54 22.63
CA PRO A 7 -4.71 12.55 21.58
C PRO A 7 -3.52 12.96 20.71
N THR A 8 -2.56 12.04 20.55
CA THR A 8 -1.47 12.17 19.58
C THR A 8 -2.09 12.41 18.19
N PRO A 9 -1.69 13.46 17.45
CA PRO A 9 -2.18 13.67 16.10
C PRO A 9 -1.82 12.44 15.24
N PRO A 10 -2.71 11.98 14.34
CA PRO A 10 -2.36 10.89 13.45
C PRO A 10 -1.10 11.28 12.68
N ALA A 11 -0.09 10.40 12.71
CA ALA A 11 1.08 10.55 11.86
C ALA A 11 0.59 10.77 10.42
N SER A 12 1.11 11.80 9.75
CA SER A 12 0.85 12.05 8.33
C SER A 12 0.95 10.72 7.60
N SER A 13 -0.18 10.25 7.04
CA SER A 13 -0.30 8.87 6.58
C SER A 13 0.50 8.73 5.29
N ALA A 14 1.79 8.42 5.42
CA ALA A 14 2.61 8.05 4.29
C ALA A 14 1.91 6.92 3.51
N PRO A 15 1.98 6.93 2.16
CA PRO A 15 1.33 5.91 1.36
C PRO A 15 1.86 4.52 1.73
N VAL A 16 0.96 3.54 1.70
CA VAL A 16 1.27 2.14 1.91
C VAL A 16 2.05 1.64 0.71
N ARG A 17 3.29 1.20 0.96
CA ARG A 17 4.14 0.58 -0.07
C ARG A 17 3.66 -0.84 -0.34
N LEU A 18 3.32 -1.13 -1.60
CA LEU A 18 2.73 -2.39 -2.04
C LEU A 18 3.59 -3.05 -3.12
N LEU A 19 3.83 -4.36 -2.97
CA LEU A 19 4.37 -5.24 -3.99
C LEU A 19 3.26 -6.17 -4.47
N ILE A 20 3.06 -6.26 -5.79
CA ILE A 20 2.06 -7.17 -6.38
C ILE A 20 2.77 -8.45 -6.83
N VAL A 21 2.32 -9.61 -6.35
CA VAL A 21 2.87 -10.92 -6.76
C VAL A 21 1.74 -11.82 -7.21
N ASP A 22 1.78 -12.22 -8.48
CA ASP A 22 0.83 -13.14 -9.10
C ASP A 22 1.47 -13.77 -10.35
N ASP A 23 1.17 -15.03 -10.64
CA ASP A 23 1.74 -15.75 -11.79
C ASP A 23 1.05 -15.40 -13.12
N ASP A 24 -0.11 -14.73 -13.08
CA ASP A 24 -0.82 -14.26 -14.27
C ASP A 24 -0.55 -12.76 -14.56
N PRO A 25 0.06 -12.44 -15.72
CA PRO A 25 0.29 -11.06 -16.13
C PRO A 25 -0.99 -10.19 -16.21
N LEU A 26 -2.15 -10.77 -16.54
CA LEU A 26 -3.41 -10.06 -16.62
C LEU A 26 -3.93 -9.67 -15.22
N VAL A 27 -3.72 -10.54 -14.23
CA VAL A 27 -4.11 -10.25 -12.84
C VAL A 27 -3.29 -9.10 -12.29
N ARG A 28 -1.96 -9.12 -12.49
CA ARG A 28 -1.08 -8.01 -12.08
C ARG A 28 -1.50 -6.70 -12.73
N ALA A 29 -1.71 -6.69 -14.05
CA ALA A 29 -2.15 -5.50 -14.76
C ALA A 29 -3.50 -4.97 -14.24
N GLY A 30 -4.44 -5.86 -13.93
CA GLY A 30 -5.72 -5.51 -13.32
C GLY A 30 -5.56 -4.89 -11.92
N LEU A 31 -4.74 -5.49 -11.06
CA LEU A 31 -4.48 -4.98 -9.71
C LEU A 31 -3.77 -3.61 -9.76
N THR A 32 -2.77 -3.45 -10.62
CA THR A 32 -2.08 -2.15 -10.82
C THR A 32 -3.05 -1.07 -11.30
N LEU A 33 -3.98 -1.41 -12.22
CA LEU A 33 -5.02 -0.48 -12.67
C LEU A 33 -5.99 -0.10 -11.54
N MET A 34 -6.42 -1.08 -10.74
CA MET A 34 -7.38 -0.87 -9.65
C MET A 34 -6.79 -0.08 -8.48
N LEU A 35 -5.52 -0.30 -8.17
CA LEU A 35 -4.86 0.24 -6.97
C LEU A 35 -4.00 1.48 -7.25
N GLY A 36 -3.50 1.66 -8.48
CA GLY A 36 -2.59 2.76 -8.84
C GLY A 36 -3.21 4.16 -8.84
N GLY A 37 -4.54 4.26 -8.71
CA GLY A 37 -5.24 5.55 -8.56
C GLY A 37 -5.40 6.03 -7.12
N ASP A 38 -5.07 5.20 -6.13
CA ASP A 38 -5.25 5.51 -4.72
C ASP A 38 -4.03 6.28 -4.17
N GLN A 39 -4.25 7.51 -3.66
CA GLN A 39 -3.18 8.35 -3.12
C GLN A 39 -2.58 7.81 -1.80
N GLY A 40 -3.23 6.83 -1.18
CA GLY A 40 -2.75 6.09 -0.03
C GLY A 40 -1.92 4.85 -0.38
N ILE A 41 -1.69 4.56 -1.67
CA ILE A 41 -0.94 3.38 -2.13
C ILE A 41 0.22 3.82 -3.02
N ASP A 42 1.39 3.24 -2.76
CA ASP A 42 2.59 3.37 -3.58
C ASP A 42 3.02 1.97 -4.06
N ILE A 43 2.81 1.67 -5.34
CA ILE A 43 3.20 0.38 -5.92
C ILE A 43 4.70 0.42 -6.20
N VAL A 44 5.47 -0.34 -5.42
CA VAL A 44 6.94 -0.32 -5.48
C VAL A 44 7.52 -1.40 -6.40
N GLY A 45 6.69 -2.32 -6.91
CA GLY A 45 7.11 -3.35 -7.84
C GLY A 45 6.02 -4.37 -8.16
N GLU A 46 6.35 -5.25 -9.10
CA GLU A 46 5.55 -6.42 -9.48
C GLU A 46 6.49 -7.64 -9.59
N GLY A 47 6.04 -8.81 -9.13
CA GLY A 47 6.73 -10.10 -9.21
C GLY A 47 5.82 -11.17 -9.81
N ALA A 48 6.40 -12.20 -10.44
CA ALA A 48 5.66 -13.36 -10.95
C ALA A 48 5.56 -14.50 -9.92
N ASP A 49 6.49 -14.52 -8.95
CA ASP A 49 6.56 -15.52 -7.90
C ASP A 49 7.31 -14.96 -6.67
N GLY A 50 7.68 -15.83 -5.72
CA GLY A 50 8.42 -15.43 -4.52
C GLY A 50 9.94 -15.40 -4.67
N VAL A 51 10.49 -15.65 -5.86
CA VAL A 51 11.93 -15.61 -6.15
C VAL A 51 12.33 -14.43 -7.05
N GLU A 52 11.39 -13.88 -7.82
CA GLU A 52 11.55 -12.70 -8.68
C GLU A 52 11.03 -11.39 -8.06
#